data_AF-A0AAU8LMH0-F1
#
_entry.id   AF-A0AAU8LMH0-F1
#
_cell.length_a   1.000
_cell.length_b   1.000
_cell.length_c   1.000
_cell.angle_alpha   90.00
_cell.angle_beta   90.00
_cell.angle_gamma   90.00
#
_symmetry.space_group_name_H-M   'P 1'
#
loop_
_entity.id
_entity.type
_entity.pdbx_description
1 polymer ?
#
loop_
_entity_poly.entity_id
_entity_poly.type
_entity_poly.pdbx_seq_one_letter_code
_entity_poly.pdbx_strand_id
1 'polypeptide(L)' 'MVRALPWFLIAGLLSGCAGKPEAEEAESASRTDVLHLSCYQAGWQAETVPVIYKRGGQEVWDRYEFMPKAGLTGCP' A
#
# COMPACT_ATOMS: atom_id res chain seq x y z
N MET A 1 -33.37 0.47 33.83
CA MET A 1 -32.42 1.00 32.82
C MET A 1 -31.55 -0.09 32.16
N VAL A 2 -31.24 -1.20 32.84
CA VAL A 2 -30.39 -2.30 32.31
C VAL A 2 -30.92 -2.95 31.02
N ARG A 3 -32.23 -3.01 30.83
CA ARG A 3 -32.88 -3.70 29.70
C ARG A 3 -32.72 -2.99 28.34
N ALA A 4 -32.33 -1.72 28.34
CA ALA A 4 -32.07 -0.93 27.13
C ALA A 4 -30.61 -0.97 26.68
N LEU A 5 -29.68 -1.37 27.55
CA LEU A 5 -28.25 -1.47 27.26
C LEU A 5 -27.89 -2.29 26.00
N PRO A 6 -28.49 -3.47 25.74
CA PRO A 6 -28.15 -4.24 24.54
C PRO A 6 -28.56 -3.53 23.24
N TRP A 7 -29.64 -2.74 23.27
CA TRP A 7 -30.09 -1.99 22.10
C TRP A 7 -29.12 -0.87 21.71
N PHE A 8 -28.54 -0.18 22.69
CA PHE A 8 -27.51 0.84 22.43
C PHE A 8 -26.23 0.25 21.85
N LEU A 9 -25.81 -0.94 22.32
CA LEU A 9 -24.63 -1.62 21.78
C LEU A 9 -24.83 -2.05 20.33
N ILE A 10 -26.01 -2.61 20.00
CA ILE A 10 -26.33 -3.02 18.64
C ILE A 10 -26.39 -1.82 17.69
N ALA A 11 -27.02 -0.73 18.11
CA ALA A 11 -27.10 0.50 17.31
C ALA A 11 -25.71 1.12 17.07
N GLY A 12 -24.84 1.11 18.10
CA GLY A 12 -23.46 1.59 17.98
C GLY A 12 -22.64 0.78 16.96
N LEU A 13 -22.70 -0.55 17.05
CA LEU A 13 -21.98 -1.46 16.13
C LEU A 13 -22.43 -1.27 14.67
N LEU A 14 -23.74 -1.11 14.43
CA LEU A 14 -24.28 -0.95 13.08
C LEU A 14 -23.86 0.39 12.44
N SER A 15 -23.77 1.47 13.22
CA SER A 15 -23.33 2.77 12.68
C SER A 15 -21.85 2.80 12.30
N GLY A 16 -21.01 2.03 13.00
CA GLY A 16 -19.57 1.94 12.73
C GLY A 16 -19.23 1.28 11.39
N CYS A 17 -20.08 0.36 10.90
CA CYS A 17 -19.89 -0.30 9.60
C CYS A 17 -20.51 0.45 8.42
N ALA A 18 -21.37 1.46 8.65
CA ALA A 18 -22.01 2.23 7.59
C ALA A 18 -21.17 3.43 7.11
N GLY A 19 -20.08 3.75 7.84
CA GLY A 19 -19.15 4.80 7.46
C GLY A 19 -18.34 4.39 6.24
N LYS A 20 -18.61 5.01 5.09
CA LYS A 20 -17.65 5.06 3.99
C LYS A 20 -16.69 6.20 4.30
N PRO A 21 -15.42 5.96 4.66
CA PRO A 21 -14.46 7.05 4.73
C PRO A 21 -14.35 7.64 3.32
N GLU A 22 -14.61 8.94 3.21
CA GLU A 22 -14.27 9.68 1.99
C GLU A 22 -12.76 9.53 1.81
N ALA A 23 -12.33 8.98 0.67
CA ALA A 23 -10.91 8.86 0.39
C ALA A 23 -10.40 10.29 0.20
N GLU A 24 -9.49 10.70 1.08
CA GLU A 24 -8.75 11.95 0.92
C GLU A 24 -8.08 11.89 -0.46
N GLU A 25 -8.42 12.82 -1.34
CA GLU A 25 -7.73 12.96 -2.61
C GLU A 25 -6.26 13.21 -2.27
N ALA A 26 -5.40 12.23 -2.55
CA ALA A 26 -3.98 12.40 -2.37
C ALA A 26 -3.57 13.65 -3.16
N GLU A 27 -3.14 14.70 -2.46
CA GLU A 27 -2.51 15.86 -3.09
C GLU A 27 -1.49 15.32 -4.09
N SER A 28 -1.55 15.81 -5.33
CA SER A 28 -0.65 15.34 -6.38
C SER A 28 0.78 15.50 -5.88
N ALA A 29 1.40 14.39 -5.48
CA ALA A 29 2.74 14.37 -4.92
C ALA A 29 3.64 15.14 -5.89
N SER A 30 4.46 16.05 -5.36
CA SER A 30 5.31 16.84 -6.24
C SER A 30 6.20 15.90 -7.05
N ARG A 31 6.63 16.32 -8.24
CA ARG A 31 7.52 15.50 -9.07
C ARG A 31 8.78 15.04 -8.31
N THR A 32 9.22 15.84 -7.34
CA THR A 32 10.34 15.53 -6.44
C THR A 32 9.98 14.42 -5.44
N ASP A 33 8.77 14.44 -4.88
CA ASP A 33 8.30 13.39 -3.96
C ASP A 33 8.14 12.05 -4.68
N VAL A 34 7.57 12.08 -5.89
CA VAL A 34 7.45 10.89 -6.76
C VAL A 34 8.82 10.35 -7.14
N LEU A 35 9.78 11.23 -7.44
CA LEU A 35 11.16 10.84 -7.73
C LEU A 35 11.82 10.18 -6.51
N HIS A 36 11.72 10.79 -5.34
CA HIS A 36 12.31 10.27 -4.10
C HIS A 36 11.72 8.90 -3.72
N LEU A 37 10.40 8.75 -3.80
CA LEU A 37 9.72 7.47 -3.60
C LEU A 37 10.17 6.41 -4.61
N SER A 38 10.30 6.79 -5.90
CA SER A 38 10.77 5.86 -6.94
C SER A 38 12.20 5.37 -6.69
N CYS A 39 13.07 6.23 -6.15
CA CYS A 39 14.46 5.89 -5.84
C CYS A 39 14.60 5.02 -4.60
N TYR A 40 13.86 5.34 -3.54
CA TYR A 40 13.79 4.48 -2.36
C TYR A 40 13.27 3.08 -2.73
N GLN A 41 12.21 3.02 -3.55
CA GLN A 41 11.63 1.76 -3.97
C GLN A 41 12.56 0.98 -4.92
N ALA A 42 13.28 1.65 -5.81
CA ALA A 42 14.32 1.02 -6.63
C ALA A 42 15.48 0.45 -5.78
N GLY A 43 15.92 1.17 -4.74
CA GLY A 43 16.93 0.67 -3.79
C GLY A 43 16.45 -0.59 -3.07
N TRP A 44 15.22 -0.56 -2.55
CA TRP A 44 14.60 -1.73 -1.92
C TRP A 44 14.49 -2.93 -2.86
N GLN A 45 14.14 -2.70 -4.13
CA GLN A 45 14.09 -3.73 -5.16
C GLN A 45 15.48 -4.35 -5.41
N ALA A 46 16.52 -3.53 -5.51
CA ALA A 46 17.88 -4.02 -5.73
C ALA A 46 18.36 -4.96 -4.60
N GLU A 47 17.97 -4.69 -3.35
CA GLU A 47 18.31 -5.53 -2.21
C GLU A 47 17.46 -6.82 -2.11
N THR A 48 16.18 -6.75 -2.47
CA THR A 48 15.22 -7.85 -2.23
C THR A 48 15.08 -8.81 -3.41
N VAL A 49 15.20 -8.33 -4.64
CA VAL A 49 15.09 -9.13 -5.88
C VAL A 49 16.00 -10.37 -5.86
N PRO A 50 17.28 -10.28 -5.48
CA PRO A 50 18.15 -11.46 -5.38
C PRO A 50 17.65 -12.49 -4.38
N VAL A 51 17.04 -12.06 -3.26
CA VAL A 51 16.51 -12.95 -2.22
C VAL A 51 15.26 -13.68 -2.70
N ILE A 52 14.37 -12.96 -3.39
CA ILE A 52 13.15 -13.52 -3.97
C ILE A 52 13.50 -14.61 -4.98
N TYR A 53 14.41 -14.30 -5.91
CA TYR A 53 14.87 -15.29 -6.90
C TYR A 53 15.54 -16.49 -6.22
N LYS A 54 16.41 -16.25 -5.23
CA LYS A 54 17.14 -17.32 -4.54
C LYS A 54 16.22 -18.28 -3.77
N ARG A 55 15.10 -17.78 -3.20
CA ARG A 55 14.18 -18.60 -2.39
C ARG A 55 13.02 -19.19 -3.20
N GLY A 56 12.51 -18.44 -4.16
CA GLY A 56 11.31 -18.80 -4.93
C GLY A 56 11.59 -19.42 -6.29
N GLY A 57 12.81 -19.28 -6.81
CA GLY A 57 13.16 -19.75 -8.14
C GLY A 57 12.35 -19.08 -9.25
N GLN A 58 12.32 -19.73 -10.41
CA GLN A 58 11.72 -19.16 -11.62
C GLN A 58 10.20 -18.98 -11.53
N GLU A 59 9.49 -19.88 -10.84
CA GLU A 59 8.03 -19.79 -10.70
C GLU A 59 7.60 -18.50 -9.98
N VAL A 60 8.31 -18.14 -8.91
CA VAL A 60 8.04 -16.90 -8.17
C VAL A 60 8.51 -15.68 -8.97
N TRP A 61 9.62 -15.81 -9.69
CA TRP A 61 10.14 -14.77 -10.57
C TRP A 61 9.15 -14.35 -11.66
N ASP A 62 8.54 -15.33 -12.33
CA ASP A 62 7.61 -15.09 -13.43
C ASP A 62 6.33 -14.35 -12.99
N ARG A 63 5.99 -14.40 -11.68
CA ARG A 63 4.87 -13.68 -11.07
C ARG A 63 5.28 -12.39 -10.38
N TYR A 64 6.58 -12.10 -10.31
CA TYR A 64 7.07 -10.93 -9.61
C TYR A 64 6.90 -9.69 -10.49
N GLU A 65 6.04 -8.78 -10.07
CA GLU A 65 5.87 -7.51 -10.76
C GLU A 65 6.96 -6.53 -10.30
N PHE A 66 7.85 -6.18 -11.24
CA PHE A 66 8.71 -5.02 -11.07
C PHE A 66 7.88 -3.75 -11.06
N MET A 67 8.43 -2.70 -10.45
CA MET A 67 7.82 -1.37 -10.53
C MET A 67 7.43 -1.05 -11.97
N PRO A 68 6.30 -0.33 -12.17
CA PRO A 68 6.00 0.24 -13.48
C PRO A 68 7.24 0.98 -13.97
N LYS A 69 7.53 0.90 -15.27
CA LYS A 69 8.63 1.62 -15.91
C LYS A 69 8.41 3.13 -15.76
N ALA A 70 8.62 3.67 -14.56
CA ALA A 70 9.16 5.00 -14.40
C ALA A 70 10.44 4.97 -15.25
N GLY A 71 10.57 5.91 -16.18
CA GLY A 71 11.71 5.92 -17.10
C GLY A 71 13.05 5.86 -16.35
N LEU A 72 14.15 5.83 -17.09
CA LEU A 72 15.50 5.97 -16.53
C LEU A 72 15.60 7.30 -15.77
N THR A 73 15.16 7.30 -14.53
CA THR A 73 15.17 8.45 -13.66
C THR A 73 16.33 8.17 -12.75
N GLY A 74 17.46 8.78 -13.08
CA GLY A 74 18.66 8.68 -12.25
C GLY A 74 18.29 9.13 -10.85
N CYS A 75 18.53 8.25 -9.89
CA CYS A 75 18.54 8.66 -8.50
C CYS A 75 19.77 9.53 -8.28
N PRO A 76 19.61 10.77 -7.78
CA PRO A 76 20.72 11.68 -7.55
C PRO A 76 21.72 11.13 -6.51
#